data_AF-A0A845A910-F1
#
_entry.id   AF-A0A845A910-F1
#
_cell.length_a   1.000
_cell.length_b   1.000
_cell.length_c   1.000
_cell.angle_alpha   90.00
_cell.angle_beta   90.00
_cell.angle_gamma   90.00
#
_symmetry.space_group_name_H-M   'P 1'
#
loop_
_entity.id
_entity.type
_entity.pdbx_description
1 polymer ?
#
loop_
_entity_poly.entity_id
_entity_poly.type
_entity_poly.pdbx_seq_one_letter_code
_entity_poly.pdbx_strand_id
1 'polypeptide(L)'
;MQQDEETDWTAIVASVDNGDEPQGYIHITPAIVAILSLKDCEEQLKRAGDEKLRLAQAMKSAHLAVQAALTAALAGSMNIGAHPEKLRISKLAHYQDGTGERPDDDRVLAFKGLLKRAMSAPLEWTHEPLTLSEHEEQLLERLCFLRDGIEHPKQSHWGIEIAYILEPLPVAARTAVTLLEVVVHHLEPGELDQLEQLAAQIETHCDNMQEAL
;
A
#
# COMPACT_ATOMS: atom_id res chain seq x y z
N MET A 1 -28.91 -29.66 11.84
CA MET A 1 -28.99 -28.19 11.94
C MET A 1 -28.16 -27.79 13.13
N GLN A 2 -26.88 -27.44 12.90
CA GLN A 2 -26.11 -26.70 13.89
C GLN A 2 -26.67 -25.28 13.89
N GLN A 3 -27.07 -24.79 15.05
CA GLN A 3 -27.45 -23.38 15.22
C GLN A 3 -26.16 -22.58 15.06
N ASP A 4 -26.15 -21.66 14.09
CA ASP A 4 -25.12 -20.63 14.02
C ASP A 4 -25.25 -19.79 15.29
N GLU A 5 -24.28 -19.92 16.19
CA GLU A 5 -24.10 -18.96 17.27
C GLU A 5 -23.68 -17.64 16.62
N GLU A 6 -24.63 -16.70 16.55
CA GLU A 6 -24.41 -15.35 16.06
C GLU A 6 -23.34 -14.70 16.95
N THR A 7 -22.14 -14.50 16.40
CA THR A 7 -21.02 -13.91 17.12
C THR A 7 -21.41 -12.55 17.68
N ASP A 8 -21.49 -12.42 19.00
CA ASP A 8 -21.74 -11.14 19.66
C ASP A 8 -20.46 -10.28 19.62
N TRP A 9 -20.31 -9.54 18.51
CA TRP A 9 -19.24 -8.58 18.31
C TRP A 9 -19.18 -7.53 19.42
N THR A 10 -20.31 -7.24 20.07
CA THR A 10 -20.38 -6.31 21.20
C THR A 10 -19.61 -6.83 22.41
N ALA A 11 -19.74 -8.13 22.71
CA ALA A 11 -19.01 -8.78 23.78
C ALA A 11 -17.50 -8.87 23.48
N ILE A 12 -17.12 -9.09 22.22
CA ILE A 12 -15.71 -9.12 21.79
C ILE A 12 -15.08 -7.73 21.93
N VAL A 13 -15.72 -6.68 21.43
CA VAL A 13 -15.23 -5.29 21.55
C VAL A 13 -15.17 -4.87 23.02
N ALA A 14 -16.19 -5.21 23.83
CA ALA A 14 -16.19 -4.93 25.27
C ALA A 14 -15.09 -5.70 26.03
N SER A 15 -14.69 -6.89 25.56
CA SER A 15 -13.61 -7.67 26.17
C SER A 15 -12.21 -7.08 25.95
N VAL A 16 -12.05 -6.22 24.94
CA VAL A 16 -10.84 -5.41 24.71
C VAL A 16 -10.79 -4.23 25.69
N ASP A 17 -11.94 -3.79 26.21
CA ASP A 17 -12.12 -2.69 27.17
C ASP A 17 -12.05 -3.15 28.66
N ASN A 18 -11.68 -4.41 28.92
CA ASN A 18 -11.60 -5.00 30.25
C ASN A 18 -10.43 -4.45 31.08
N GLY A 19 -10.36 -3.14 31.33
CA GLY A 19 -9.69 -2.49 32.48
C GLY A 19 -8.19 -2.68 32.70
N ASP A 20 -7.56 -3.67 32.07
CA ASP A 20 -6.13 -3.80 31.92
C ASP A 20 -5.78 -2.88 30.74
N GLU A 21 -5.18 -1.72 31.05
CA GLU A 21 -4.66 -0.86 29.99
C GLU A 21 -3.80 -1.71 29.05
N PRO A 22 -4.12 -1.78 27.74
CA PRO A 22 -3.35 -2.58 26.81
C PRO A 22 -1.88 -2.18 26.94
N GLN A 23 -1.02 -3.17 27.25
CA GLN A 23 0.40 -2.94 27.44
C GLN A 23 1.03 -2.56 26.09
N GLY A 24 1.10 -1.26 25.85
CA GLY A 24 1.71 -0.67 24.68
C GLY A 24 0.70 -0.34 23.58
N TYR A 25 0.94 0.80 22.93
CA TYR A 25 0.30 1.19 21.68
C TYR A 25 1.32 1.01 20.55
N ILE A 26 0.86 0.60 19.38
CA ILE A 26 1.64 0.67 18.14
C ILE A 26 1.13 1.83 17.30
N HIS A 27 2.03 2.68 16.83
CA HIS A 27 1.69 3.73 15.87
C HIS A 27 1.88 3.19 14.46
N ILE A 28 0.78 3.05 13.72
CA ILE A 28 0.79 2.59 12.33
C ILE A 28 0.59 3.81 11.42
N THR A 29 1.57 4.11 10.59
CA THR A 29 1.49 5.14 9.56
C THR A 29 1.47 4.51 8.17
N PRO A 30 0.98 5.22 7.13
CA PRO A 30 1.06 4.71 5.77
C PRO A 30 2.51 4.40 5.33
N ALA A 31 3.50 5.16 5.80
CA ALA A 31 4.91 4.87 5.55
C ALA A 31 5.35 3.53 6.17
N ILE A 32 4.98 3.28 7.44
CA ILE A 32 5.26 1.98 8.11
C ILE A 32 4.59 0.83 7.35
N VAL A 33 3.34 0.99 6.93
CA VAL A 33 2.63 -0.02 6.14
C VAL A 33 3.35 -0.29 4.82
N ALA A 34 3.85 0.76 4.13
CA ALA A 34 4.60 0.59 2.89
C ALA A 34 5.88 -0.21 3.10
N ILE A 35 6.66 0.13 4.13
CA ILE A 35 7.93 -0.53 4.49
C ILE A 35 7.70 -2.00 4.82
N LEU A 36 6.72 -2.29 5.69
CA LEU A 36 6.39 -3.67 6.08
C LEU A 36 5.89 -4.48 4.87
N SER A 37 5.12 -3.86 3.98
CA SER A 37 4.62 -4.54 2.78
C SER A 37 5.72 -4.80 1.74
N LEU A 38 6.74 -3.94 1.62
CA LEU A 38 7.93 -4.22 0.80
C LEU A 38 8.73 -5.39 1.38
N LYS A 39 8.94 -5.42 2.70
CA LYS A 39 9.64 -6.52 3.38
C LYS A 39 8.90 -7.85 3.20
N ASP A 40 7.58 -7.84 3.34
CA ASP A 40 6.77 -9.02 3.09
C ASP A 40 6.83 -9.44 1.61
N CYS A 41 6.75 -8.51 0.65
CA CYS A 41 6.89 -8.82 -0.78
C CYS A 41 8.18 -9.61 -1.08
N GLU A 42 9.31 -9.14 -0.57
CA GLU A 42 10.61 -9.78 -0.76
C GLU A 42 10.67 -11.18 -0.11
N GLU A 43 10.13 -11.32 1.09
CA GLU A 43 10.03 -12.62 1.77
C GLU A 43 9.14 -13.61 1.01
N GLN A 44 8.01 -13.15 0.45
CA GLN A 44 7.15 -14.01 -0.36
C GLN A 44 7.86 -14.43 -1.67
N LEU A 45 8.66 -13.54 -2.28
CA LEU A 45 9.46 -13.88 -3.47
C LEU A 45 10.52 -14.93 -3.17
N LYS A 46 11.26 -14.80 -2.06
CA LYS A 46 12.22 -15.83 -1.61
C LYS A 46 11.57 -17.22 -1.53
N ARG A 47 10.35 -17.28 -0.99
CA ARG A 47 9.60 -18.54 -0.81
C ARG A 47 8.91 -19.02 -2.08
N ALA A 48 8.76 -18.18 -3.09
CA ALA A 48 8.06 -18.51 -4.32
C ALA A 48 8.81 -19.53 -5.20
N GLY A 49 10.13 -19.70 -4.99
CA GLY A 49 10.91 -20.76 -5.63
C GLY A 49 10.41 -22.17 -5.31
N ASP A 50 9.99 -22.39 -4.06
CA ASP A 50 9.43 -23.67 -3.60
C ASP A 50 7.89 -23.69 -3.71
N GLU A 51 7.23 -22.56 -3.46
CA GLU A 51 5.78 -22.44 -3.38
C GLU A 51 5.26 -21.35 -4.34
N LYS A 52 4.99 -21.68 -5.61
CA LYS A 52 4.55 -20.70 -6.63
C LYS A 52 3.32 -19.87 -6.23
N LEU A 53 2.44 -20.38 -5.35
CA LEU A 53 1.28 -19.63 -4.83
C LEU A 53 1.69 -18.38 -4.03
N ARG A 54 2.93 -18.32 -3.52
CA ARG A 54 3.48 -17.15 -2.82
C ARG A 54 3.53 -15.91 -3.71
N LEU A 55 3.61 -16.07 -5.03
CA LEU A 55 3.54 -14.96 -5.98
C LEU A 55 2.26 -14.13 -5.84
N ALA A 56 1.14 -14.76 -5.49
CA ALA A 56 -0.10 -14.04 -5.21
C ALA A 56 0.04 -13.11 -4.00
N GLN A 57 0.76 -13.53 -2.96
CA GLN A 57 1.00 -12.71 -1.77
C GLN A 57 2.04 -11.63 -2.06
N ALA A 58 3.15 -11.96 -2.74
CA ALA A 58 4.15 -10.98 -3.17
C ALA A 58 3.51 -9.81 -3.94
N MET A 59 2.63 -10.14 -4.89
CA MET A 59 1.87 -9.17 -5.67
C MET A 59 0.94 -8.30 -4.81
N LYS A 60 0.20 -8.89 -3.87
CA LYS A 60 -0.64 -8.12 -2.93
C LYS A 60 0.18 -7.16 -2.08
N SER A 61 1.31 -7.62 -1.57
CA SER A 61 2.20 -6.85 -0.71
C SER A 61 2.88 -5.72 -1.49
N ALA A 62 3.33 -5.96 -2.72
CA ALA A 62 3.83 -4.91 -3.61
C ALA A 62 2.76 -3.84 -3.91
N HIS A 63 1.52 -4.25 -4.20
CA HIS A 63 0.42 -3.32 -4.44
C HIS A 63 0.12 -2.47 -3.20
N LEU A 64 0.02 -3.11 -2.03
CA LEU A 64 -0.23 -2.41 -0.77
C LEU A 64 0.92 -1.45 -0.43
N ALA A 65 2.17 -1.84 -0.71
CA ALA A 65 3.33 -0.99 -0.53
C ALA A 65 3.21 0.32 -1.32
N VAL A 66 2.92 0.24 -2.62
CA VAL A 66 2.77 1.43 -3.47
C VAL A 66 1.56 2.25 -3.03
N GLN A 67 0.42 1.62 -2.72
CA GLN A 67 -0.78 2.35 -2.29
C GLN A 67 -0.52 3.13 -0.98
N ALA A 68 0.16 2.51 -0.03
CA ALA A 68 0.48 3.12 1.25
C ALA A 68 1.54 4.22 1.10
N ALA A 69 2.54 4.02 0.24
CA ALA A 69 3.54 5.04 -0.08
C ALA A 69 2.91 6.26 -0.81
N LEU A 70 2.02 6.03 -1.78
CA LEU A 70 1.24 7.09 -2.43
C LEU A 70 0.41 7.87 -1.41
N THR A 71 -0.22 7.16 -0.47
CA THR A 71 -0.99 7.78 0.61
C THR A 71 -0.09 8.65 1.48
N ALA A 72 1.08 8.15 1.90
CA ALA A 72 2.05 8.89 2.71
C ALA A 72 2.54 10.16 1.98
N ALA A 73 2.97 10.02 0.74
CA ALA A 73 3.52 11.12 -0.07
C ALA A 73 2.48 12.20 -0.39
N LEU A 74 1.20 11.81 -0.57
CA LEU A 74 0.11 12.74 -0.86
C LEU A 74 -0.54 13.33 0.40
N ALA A 75 -0.52 12.64 1.54
CA ALA A 75 -1.20 13.09 2.76
C ALA A 75 -0.74 14.50 3.17
N GLY A 76 0.56 14.77 3.05
CA GLY A 76 1.18 16.03 3.43
C GLY A 76 1.06 16.32 4.93
N SER A 77 1.43 17.55 5.32
CA SER A 77 1.45 17.95 6.74
C SER A 77 0.09 17.89 7.45
N MET A 78 -1.00 18.08 6.70
CA MET A 78 -2.38 18.07 7.22
C MET A 78 -3.11 16.72 7.08
N ASN A 79 -2.47 15.69 6.52
CA ASN A 79 -3.10 14.39 6.22
C ASN A 79 -4.36 14.49 5.35
N ILE A 80 -4.36 15.38 4.35
CA ILE A 80 -5.56 15.62 3.52
C ILE A 80 -5.39 15.38 2.02
N GLY A 81 -4.16 15.36 1.49
CA GLY A 81 -3.97 15.33 0.03
C GLY A 81 -4.27 13.97 -0.62
N ALA A 82 -4.33 12.90 0.16
CA ALA A 82 -4.74 11.56 -0.30
C ALA A 82 -6.28 11.38 -0.35
N HIS A 83 -7.06 12.32 0.19
CA HIS A 83 -8.52 12.22 0.20
C HIS A 83 -9.16 12.73 -1.09
N PRO A 84 -10.39 12.27 -1.42
CA PRO A 84 -11.21 12.91 -2.44
C PRO A 84 -11.39 14.40 -2.18
N GLU A 85 -11.53 15.20 -3.25
CA GLU A 85 -11.59 16.67 -3.18
C GLU A 85 -12.64 17.18 -2.20
N LYS A 86 -13.85 16.61 -2.22
CA LYS A 86 -14.94 16.98 -1.31
C LYS A 86 -14.53 16.82 0.16
N LEU A 87 -13.91 15.69 0.51
CA LEU A 87 -13.47 15.40 1.87
C LEU A 87 -12.30 16.30 2.25
N ARG A 88 -11.33 16.50 1.35
CA ARG A 88 -10.21 17.43 1.55
C ARG A 88 -10.68 18.85 1.87
N ILE A 89 -11.65 19.39 1.12
CA ILE A 89 -12.23 20.73 1.37
C ILE A 89 -12.90 20.77 2.75
N SER A 90 -13.67 19.74 3.09
CA SER A 90 -14.33 19.65 4.40
C SER A 90 -13.33 19.60 5.56
N LYS A 91 -12.29 18.74 5.45
CA LYS A 91 -11.23 18.63 6.46
C LYS A 91 -10.48 19.96 6.61
N LEU A 92 -10.16 20.63 5.49
CA LEU A 92 -9.47 21.91 5.50
C LEU A 92 -10.30 23.01 6.19
N ALA A 93 -11.59 23.13 5.86
CA ALA A 93 -12.50 24.09 6.49
C ALA A 93 -12.67 23.83 8.00
N HIS A 94 -12.69 22.56 8.42
CA HIS A 94 -12.71 22.19 9.83
C HIS A 94 -11.43 22.63 10.56
N TYR A 95 -10.25 22.31 10.01
CA TYR A 95 -8.97 22.59 10.67
C TYR A 95 -8.56 24.07 10.67
N GLN A 96 -8.94 24.84 9.65
CA GLN A 96 -8.57 26.26 9.57
C GLN A 96 -9.53 27.17 10.32
N ASP A 97 -10.84 27.00 10.11
CA ASP A 97 -11.83 27.99 10.53
C ASP A 97 -12.82 27.44 11.55
N GLY A 98 -12.77 26.14 11.88
CA GLY A 98 -13.74 25.49 12.76
C GLY A 98 -15.16 25.44 12.18
N THR A 99 -15.33 25.73 10.89
CA THR A 99 -16.64 25.86 10.22
C THR A 99 -17.07 24.58 9.51
N GLY A 100 -16.17 23.62 9.31
CA GLY A 100 -16.47 22.31 8.74
C GLY A 100 -16.97 21.30 9.78
N GLU A 101 -17.81 20.36 9.36
CA GLU A 101 -18.11 19.17 10.17
C GLU A 101 -16.82 18.39 10.45
N ARG A 102 -16.71 17.86 11.67
CA ARG A 102 -15.61 16.95 12.01
C ARG A 102 -15.63 15.81 10.99
N PRO A 103 -14.50 15.47 10.37
CA PRO A 103 -14.50 14.42 9.36
C PRO A 103 -14.85 13.08 10.01
N ASP A 104 -15.98 12.49 9.60
CA ASP A 104 -16.41 11.16 10.06
C ASP A 104 -15.83 10.03 9.20
N ASP A 105 -15.16 10.38 8.09
CA ASP A 105 -14.62 9.45 7.09
C ASP A 105 -13.12 9.70 6.86
N ASP A 106 -12.36 8.59 6.86
CA ASP A 106 -10.92 8.55 6.58
C ASP A 106 -10.59 7.82 5.27
N ARG A 107 -11.61 7.57 4.42
CA ARG A 107 -11.40 6.99 3.09
C ARG A 107 -10.49 7.87 2.24
N VAL A 108 -9.37 7.29 1.83
CA VAL A 108 -8.47 7.84 0.82
C VAL A 108 -8.99 7.50 -0.58
N LEU A 109 -8.40 8.15 -1.60
CA LEU A 109 -8.65 7.80 -3.00
C LEU A 109 -8.30 6.32 -3.26
N ALA A 110 -9.00 5.70 -4.20
CA ALA A 110 -8.60 4.39 -4.73
C ALA A 110 -7.23 4.48 -5.42
N PHE A 111 -6.53 3.35 -5.57
CA PHE A 111 -5.18 3.28 -6.14
C PHE A 111 -5.01 4.11 -7.42
N LYS A 112 -5.87 3.92 -8.43
CA LYS A 112 -5.82 4.68 -9.68
C LYS A 112 -5.98 6.20 -9.47
N GLY A 113 -6.81 6.60 -8.50
CA GLY A 113 -7.00 8.00 -8.12
C GLY A 113 -5.76 8.58 -7.44
N LEU A 114 -5.13 7.82 -6.54
CA LEU A 114 -3.87 8.19 -5.89
C LEU A 114 -2.73 8.34 -6.91
N LEU A 115 -2.53 7.33 -7.77
CA LEU A 115 -1.48 7.34 -8.79
C LEU A 115 -1.63 8.53 -9.73
N LYS A 116 -2.84 8.72 -10.29
CA LYS A 116 -3.14 9.89 -11.14
C LYS A 116 -2.87 11.21 -10.42
N ARG A 117 -3.25 11.31 -9.13
CA ARG A 117 -3.01 12.51 -8.33
C ARG A 117 -1.52 12.80 -8.20
N ALA A 118 -0.74 11.79 -7.82
CA ALA A 118 0.72 11.89 -7.65
C ALA A 118 1.45 12.28 -8.94
N MET A 119 0.98 11.84 -10.11
CA MET A 119 1.57 12.20 -11.41
C MET A 119 1.11 13.56 -11.93
N SER A 120 -0.09 14.02 -11.54
CA SER A 120 -0.70 15.26 -12.08
C SER A 120 -0.39 16.53 -11.29
N ALA A 121 0.10 16.41 -10.06
CA ALA A 121 0.33 17.53 -9.17
C ALA A 121 1.59 17.31 -8.33
N PRO A 122 2.26 18.40 -7.90
CA PRO A 122 3.38 18.32 -6.97
C PRO A 122 3.06 17.50 -5.72
N LEU A 123 4.00 16.65 -5.31
CA LEU A 123 3.96 16.02 -3.99
C LEU A 123 4.33 17.06 -2.92
N GLU A 124 3.81 16.90 -1.71
CA GLU A 124 3.87 17.95 -0.67
C GLU A 124 5.31 18.41 -0.37
N TRP A 125 6.23 17.46 -0.24
CA TRP A 125 7.57 17.72 0.31
C TRP A 125 8.66 17.89 -0.74
N THR A 126 8.50 17.30 -1.93
CA THR A 126 9.45 17.47 -3.05
C THR A 126 9.04 18.57 -4.01
N HIS A 127 7.77 18.99 -4.00
CA HIS A 127 7.18 19.94 -4.95
C HIS A 127 7.28 19.51 -6.43
N GLU A 128 7.58 18.25 -6.68
CA GLU A 128 7.63 17.66 -8.02
C GLU A 128 6.60 16.52 -8.11
N PRO A 129 5.96 16.34 -9.28
CA PRO A 129 5.07 15.20 -9.51
C PRO A 129 5.86 13.91 -9.65
N LEU A 130 5.23 12.77 -9.32
CA LEU A 130 5.77 11.46 -9.62
C LEU A 130 5.91 11.30 -11.14
N THR A 131 7.12 10.99 -11.60
CA THR A 131 7.40 10.72 -13.02
C THR A 131 7.53 9.22 -13.23
N LEU A 132 6.67 8.67 -14.10
CA LEU A 132 6.73 7.29 -14.55
C LEU A 132 6.72 7.28 -16.08
N SER A 133 7.38 6.29 -16.67
CA SER A 133 7.17 5.98 -18.09
C SER A 133 5.77 5.39 -18.32
N GLU A 134 5.27 5.49 -19.56
CA GLU A 134 3.97 4.88 -19.93
C GLU A 134 3.95 3.37 -19.63
N HIS A 135 5.08 2.70 -19.83
CA HIS A 135 5.21 1.27 -19.54
C HIS A 135 5.10 0.97 -18.04
N GLU A 136 5.74 1.77 -17.19
CA GLU A 136 5.66 1.62 -15.73
C GLU A 136 4.24 1.88 -15.21
N GLU A 137 3.56 2.89 -15.74
CA GLU A 137 2.16 3.15 -15.41
C GLU A 137 1.28 1.94 -15.75
N GLN A 138 1.43 1.38 -16.96
CA GLN A 138 0.69 0.18 -17.39
C GLN A 138 0.97 -1.03 -16.49
N LEU A 139 2.21 -1.20 -16.03
CA LEU A 139 2.58 -2.28 -15.12
C LEU A 139 1.93 -2.10 -13.73
N LEU A 140 1.90 -0.89 -13.19
CA LEU A 140 1.20 -0.60 -11.93
C LEU A 140 -0.32 -0.76 -12.06
N GLU A 141 -0.92 -0.38 -13.19
CA GLU A 141 -2.34 -0.63 -13.46
C GLU A 141 -2.63 -2.14 -13.55
N ARG A 142 -1.76 -2.91 -14.21
CA ARG A 142 -1.86 -4.38 -14.26
C ARG A 142 -1.77 -4.96 -12.86
N LEU A 143 -0.85 -4.49 -12.02
CA LEU A 143 -0.71 -4.94 -10.64
C LEU A 143 -2.01 -4.76 -9.85
N CYS A 144 -2.64 -3.59 -9.96
CA CYS A 144 -3.94 -3.31 -9.35
C CYS A 144 -5.03 -4.28 -9.86
N PHE A 145 -5.11 -4.48 -11.18
CA PHE A 145 -6.07 -5.39 -11.78
C PHE A 145 -5.91 -6.84 -11.30
N LEU A 146 -4.66 -7.32 -11.24
CA LEU A 146 -4.37 -8.68 -10.78
C LEU A 146 -4.70 -8.83 -9.29
N ARG A 147 -4.35 -7.84 -8.44
CA ARG A 147 -4.70 -7.80 -7.02
C ARG A 147 -6.19 -7.91 -6.78
N ASP A 148 -6.99 -7.12 -7.48
CA ASP A 148 -8.45 -7.14 -7.37
C ASP A 148 -9.02 -8.53 -7.71
N GLY A 149 -8.45 -9.21 -8.71
CA GLY A 149 -8.88 -10.56 -9.05
C GLY A 149 -8.58 -11.61 -7.96
N ILE A 150 -7.55 -11.40 -7.15
CA ILE A 150 -7.18 -12.32 -6.05
C ILE A 150 -7.98 -12.01 -4.78
N GLU A 151 -8.18 -10.74 -4.47
CA GLU A 151 -8.93 -10.31 -3.27
C GLU A 151 -10.45 -10.49 -3.41
N HIS A 152 -10.94 -10.65 -4.63
CA HIS A 152 -12.36 -10.92 -4.91
C HIS A 152 -12.51 -12.30 -5.60
N PRO A 153 -12.49 -13.40 -4.82
CA PRO A 153 -12.58 -14.75 -5.36
C PRO A 153 -13.79 -14.93 -6.28
N LYS A 154 -13.54 -15.41 -7.50
CA LYS A 154 -14.58 -15.69 -8.49
C LYS A 154 -15.01 -17.15 -8.40
N GLN A 155 -16.24 -17.45 -8.79
CA GLN A 155 -16.78 -18.82 -8.81
C GLN A 155 -16.07 -19.73 -9.82
N SER A 156 -15.47 -19.14 -10.86
CA SER A 156 -14.71 -19.85 -11.89
C SER A 156 -13.23 -19.97 -11.51
N HIS A 157 -12.60 -21.08 -11.92
CA HIS A 157 -11.15 -21.23 -11.87
C HIS A 157 -10.48 -20.11 -12.67
N TRP A 158 -9.48 -19.48 -12.08
CA TRP A 158 -8.68 -18.44 -12.72
C TRP A 158 -7.20 -18.80 -12.60
N GLY A 159 -6.47 -18.63 -13.71
CA GLY A 159 -5.03 -18.77 -13.77
C GLY A 159 -4.41 -17.47 -14.24
N ILE A 160 -3.23 -17.15 -13.72
CA ILE A 160 -2.44 -15.98 -14.09
C ILE A 160 -1.08 -16.49 -14.52
N GLU A 161 -0.57 -16.01 -15.66
CA GLU A 161 0.79 -16.30 -16.08
C GLU A 161 1.79 -15.68 -15.10
N ILE A 162 2.82 -16.45 -14.71
CA ILE A 162 3.81 -16.00 -13.73
C ILE A 162 4.50 -14.71 -14.19
N ALA A 163 4.80 -14.59 -15.49
CA ALA A 163 5.38 -13.38 -16.08
C ALA A 163 4.54 -12.13 -15.80
N TYR A 164 3.21 -12.23 -15.87
CA TYR A 164 2.31 -11.11 -15.59
C TYR A 164 2.33 -10.67 -14.12
N ILE A 165 2.73 -11.56 -13.21
CA ILE A 165 2.96 -11.22 -11.80
C ILE A 165 4.36 -10.64 -11.61
N LEU A 166 5.39 -11.23 -12.20
CA LEU A 166 6.79 -10.84 -11.96
C LEU A 166 7.13 -9.46 -12.55
N GLU A 167 6.69 -9.17 -13.78
CA GLU A 167 6.99 -7.91 -14.48
C GLU A 167 6.68 -6.63 -13.67
N PRO A 168 5.51 -6.48 -13.00
CA PRO A 168 5.21 -5.26 -12.26
C PRO A 168 5.90 -5.11 -10.90
N LEU A 169 6.46 -6.18 -10.29
CA LEU A 169 6.97 -6.10 -8.91
C LEU A 169 8.19 -5.18 -8.76
N PRO A 170 9.21 -5.22 -9.65
CA PRO A 170 10.34 -4.31 -9.57
C PRO A 170 9.91 -2.84 -9.70
N VAL A 171 8.99 -2.55 -10.62
CA VAL A 171 8.42 -1.20 -10.81
C VAL A 171 7.68 -0.75 -9.56
N ALA A 172 6.85 -1.62 -8.97
CA ALA A 172 6.15 -1.32 -7.73
C ALA A 172 7.11 -1.04 -6.56
N ALA A 173 8.15 -1.87 -6.40
CA ALA A 173 9.15 -1.68 -5.35
C ALA A 173 9.87 -0.34 -5.51
N ARG A 174 10.42 -0.04 -6.69
CA ARG A 174 11.09 1.24 -6.96
C ARG A 174 10.16 2.44 -6.76
N THR A 175 8.93 2.35 -7.28
CA THR A 175 7.92 3.41 -7.11
C THR A 175 7.62 3.67 -5.63
N ALA A 176 7.47 2.62 -4.83
CA ALA A 176 7.25 2.76 -3.39
C ALA A 176 8.45 3.42 -2.69
N VAL A 177 9.68 3.05 -3.04
CA VAL A 177 10.90 3.67 -2.49
C VAL A 177 10.99 5.16 -2.86
N THR A 178 10.78 5.51 -4.13
CA THR A 178 10.75 6.92 -4.59
C THR A 178 9.70 7.74 -3.83
N LEU A 179 8.53 7.16 -3.56
CA LEU A 179 7.48 7.84 -2.80
C LEU A 179 7.80 7.93 -1.30
N LEU A 180 8.54 6.98 -0.74
CA LEU A 180 8.99 7.03 0.65
C LEU A 180 10.12 8.05 0.85
N GLU A 181 10.97 8.28 -0.15
CA GLU A 181 11.98 9.33 -0.15
C GLU A 181 11.35 10.72 0.04
N VAL A 182 10.17 10.96 -0.54
CA VAL A 182 9.40 12.22 -0.35
C VAL A 182 9.09 12.46 1.14
N VAL A 183 8.91 11.40 1.91
CA VAL A 183 8.61 11.45 3.35
C VAL A 183 9.78 10.94 4.19
N VAL A 184 11.03 11.11 3.73
CA VAL A 184 12.24 10.61 4.40
C VAL A 184 12.38 11.09 5.86
N HIS A 185 11.79 12.23 6.22
CA HIS A 185 11.76 12.74 7.59
C HIS A 185 10.92 11.88 8.56
N HIS A 186 10.13 10.93 8.05
CA HIS A 186 9.43 9.92 8.83
C HIS A 186 10.22 8.61 8.98
N LEU A 187 11.37 8.49 8.30
CA LEU A 187 12.19 7.27 8.28
C LEU A 187 13.32 7.35 9.30
N GLU A 188 13.76 6.18 9.78
CA GLU A 188 14.95 6.10 10.62
C GLU A 188 16.24 6.35 9.80
N PRO A 189 17.32 6.87 10.42
CA PRO A 189 18.60 7.05 9.71
C PRO A 189 19.09 5.75 9.07
N GLY A 190 19.35 5.77 7.77
CA GLY A 190 19.80 4.61 6.98
C GLY A 190 18.69 3.65 6.55
N GLU A 191 17.42 3.93 6.87
CA GLU A 191 16.30 3.11 6.42
C GLU A 191 16.05 3.24 4.91
N LEU A 192 16.29 4.41 4.32
CA LEU A 192 16.19 4.61 2.87
C LEU A 192 17.16 3.70 2.11
N ASP A 193 18.44 3.66 2.49
CA ASP A 193 19.44 2.77 1.89
C ASP A 193 19.03 1.28 1.99
N GLN A 194 18.40 0.89 3.10
CA GLN A 194 17.88 -0.48 3.26
C GLN A 194 16.70 -0.75 2.32
N LEU A 195 15.83 0.24 2.11
CA LEU A 195 14.69 0.13 1.20
C LEU A 195 15.14 0.06 -0.27
N GLU A 196 16.17 0.83 -0.65
CA GLU A 196 16.78 0.74 -1.98
C GLU A 196 17.40 -0.64 -2.22
N GLN A 197 18.13 -1.18 -1.24
CA GLN A 197 18.66 -2.55 -1.30
C GLN A 197 17.54 -3.58 -1.41
N LEU A 198 16.44 -3.39 -0.68
CA LEU A 198 15.29 -4.28 -0.70
C LEU A 198 14.59 -4.27 -2.08
N ALA A 199 14.46 -3.10 -2.71
CA ALA A 199 13.92 -3.00 -4.07
C ALA A 199 14.82 -3.71 -5.10
N ALA A 200 16.14 -3.58 -4.97
CA ALA A 200 17.10 -4.30 -5.83
C ALA A 200 17.05 -5.82 -5.62
N GLN A 201 16.82 -6.28 -4.38
CA GLN A 201 16.61 -7.71 -4.08
C GLN A 201 15.33 -8.24 -4.72
N ILE A 202 14.22 -7.50 -4.64
CA ILE A 202 12.96 -7.84 -5.32
C ILE A 202 13.18 -8.00 -6.82
N GLU A 203 13.89 -7.06 -7.46
CA GLU A 203 14.24 -7.13 -8.89
C GLU A 203 15.06 -8.38 -9.20
N THR A 204 16.13 -8.63 -8.42
CA THR A 204 16.97 -9.82 -8.58
C THR A 204 16.18 -11.12 -8.46
N HIS A 205 15.26 -11.22 -7.50
CA HIS A 205 14.41 -12.41 -7.35
C HIS A 205 13.48 -12.59 -8.55
N CYS A 206 12.91 -11.51 -9.07
CA CYS A 206 12.05 -11.56 -10.26
C CYS A 206 12.82 -12.05 -11.48
N ASP A 207 14.01 -11.51 -11.72
CA ASP A 207 14.87 -11.89 -12.86
C ASP A 207 15.27 -13.36 -12.79
N ASN A 208 15.76 -13.81 -11.62
CA ASN A 208 16.12 -15.22 -11.40
C ASN A 208 14.93 -16.17 -11.64
N MET A 209 13.72 -15.77 -11.22
CA MET A 209 12.53 -16.56 -11.45
C MET A 209 12.11 -16.58 -12.92
N GLN A 210 12.25 -15.45 -13.65
CA GLN A 210 11.95 -15.40 -15.08
C GLN A 210 12.91 -16.27 -15.91
N GLU A 211 14.19 -16.31 -15.56
CA GLU A 211 15.18 -17.18 -16.19
C GLU A 211 14.91 -18.68 -15.96
N ALA A 212 14.18 -19.03 -14.89
CA ALA A 212 13.84 -20.40 -14.53
C ALA A 212 12.51 -20.91 -15.14
N LEU A 213 11.76 -20.06 -15.86
CA LEU A 213 10.50 -20.42 -16.53
C LEU A 213 10.73 -21.08 -17.90
#